data_AF-A0A327JCK0-F1
#
_entry.id   AF-A0A327JCK0-F1
#
_cell.length_a   1.000
_cell.length_b   1.000
_cell.length_c   1.000
_cell.angle_alpha   90.00
_cell.angle_beta   90.00
_cell.angle_gamma   90.00
#
_symmetry.space_group_name_H-M   'P 1'
#
loop_
_entity.id
_entity.type
_entity.pdbx_description
1 polymer ?
#
loop_
_entity_poly.entity_id
_entity_poly.type
_entity_poly.pdbx_seq_one_letter_code
_entity_poly.pdbx_strand_id
1 'polypeptide(L)' 'MITKEVNDFLKKIECGTYNSEDAVYEFSRIAKYLTKEELVMIKEKLSNLLKERVSEENYE' A
#
# COMPACT_ATOMS: atom_id res chain seq x y z
N MET A 1 10.35 7.10 8.74
CA MET A 1 10.89 7.64 7.47
C MET A 1 10.49 6.67 6.38
N ILE A 2 9.88 7.08 5.27
CA ILE A 2 9.46 6.10 4.25
C ILE A 2 10.72 5.62 3.51
N THR A 3 11.07 4.36 3.69
CA THR A 3 12.18 3.75 2.95
C THR A 3 11.80 3.63 1.48
N LYS A 4 12.83 3.56 0.61
CA LYS A 4 12.62 3.35 -0.83
C LYS A 4 11.77 2.10 -1.10
N GLU A 5 11.98 1.03 -0.34
CA GLU A 5 11.26 -0.23 -0.47
C GLU A 5 9.76 -0.10 -0.17
N VAL A 6 9.39 0.63 0.88
CA VAL A 6 7.98 0.94 1.18
C VAL A 6 7.36 1.81 0.09
N ASN A 7 8.08 2.79 -0.42
CA ASN A 7 7.59 3.66 -1.48
C ASN A 7 7.36 2.89 -2.80
N ASP A 8 8.29 2.02 -3.16
CA ASP A 8 8.19 1.17 -4.34
C ASP A 8 7.04 0.16 -4.20
N PHE A 9 6.83 -0.38 -2.99
CA PHE A 9 5.65 -1.22 -2.69
C PHE A 9 4.33 -0.46 -2.91
N LEU A 10 4.19 0.74 -2.34
CA LEU A 10 2.97 1.55 -2.47
C LEU A 10 2.67 1.91 -3.92
N LYS A 11 3.69 2.30 -4.70
CA LYS A 11 3.52 2.59 -6.13
C LYS A 11 3.06 1.37 -6.93
N LYS A 12 3.59 0.18 -6.64
CA LYS A 12 3.16 -1.05 -7.32
C LYS A 12 1.71 -1.42 -6.99
N ILE A 13 1.26 -1.18 -5.76
CA ILE A 13 -0.15 -1.32 -5.39
C ILE A 13 -1.02 -0.33 -6.18
N GLU A 14 -0.61 0.95 -6.19
CA GLU A 14 -1.31 2.02 -6.92
C GLU A 14 -1.42 1.72 -8.42
N CYS A 15 -0.36 1.21 -9.06
CA CYS A 15 -0.37 0.80 -10.45
C CYS A 15 -1.08 -0.54 -10.73
N GLY A 16 -1.61 -1.21 -9.70
CA GLY A 16 -2.26 -2.52 -9.86
C GLY A 16 -1.32 -3.64 -10.31
N THR A 17 -0.01 -3.50 -10.06
CA THR A 17 1.01 -4.48 -10.45
C THR A 17 0.96 -5.75 -9.60
N TYR A 18 0.43 -5.65 -8.38
CA TYR A 18 0.22 -6.79 -7.50
C TYR A 18 -1.22 -7.30 -7.58
N ASN A 19 -1.38 -8.62 -7.62
CA ASN A 19 -2.62 -9.25 -7.20
C ASN A 19 -2.70 -9.24 -5.65
N SER A 20 -3.86 -9.60 -5.10
CA SER A 20 -4.10 -9.55 -3.65
C SER A 20 -3.13 -10.41 -2.83
N GLU A 21 -2.68 -11.55 -3.36
CA GLU A 21 -1.79 -12.48 -2.65
C GLU A 21 -0.35 -11.96 -2.63
N ASP A 22 0.14 -11.47 -3.77
CA ASP A 22 1.47 -10.87 -3.90
C ASP A 22 1.59 -9.60 -3.03
N ALA A 23 0.53 -8.78 -2.98
CA ALA A 23 0.48 -7.60 -2.15
C ALA A 23 0.64 -7.93 -0.65
N VAL A 24 -0.04 -8.97 -0.17
CA VAL A 24 0.05 -9.41 1.23
C VAL A 24 1.42 -10.03 1.51
N TYR A 25 1.94 -10.84 0.59
CA TYR A 25 3.25 -11.45 0.74
C TYR A 25 4.35 -10.39 0.85
N GLU A 26 4.40 -9.44 -0.08
CA GLU A 26 5.39 -8.36 -0.06
C GLU A 26 5.22 -7.44 1.15
N PHE A 27 3.98 -7.14 1.56
CA PHE A 27 3.74 -6.41 2.80
C PHE A 27 4.31 -7.15 4.02
N SER A 28 4.13 -8.47 4.10
CA SER A 28 4.66 -9.28 5.22
C SER A 28 6.19 -9.30 5.29
N ARG A 29 6.87 -9.16 4.13
CA ARG A 29 8.33 -9.07 4.04
C ARG A 29 8.83 -7.74 4.58
N ILE A 30 8.24 -6.63 4.14
CA ILE A 30 8.66 -5.29 4.56
C ILE A 30 8.26 -4.98 6.00
N ALA A 31 7.10 -5.47 6.46
CA ALA A 31 6.54 -5.16 7.79
C ALA A 31 7.46 -5.55 8.95
N LYS A 32 8.31 -6.57 8.76
CA LYS A 32 9.28 -7.03 9.77
C LYS A 32 10.33 -5.97 10.14
N TYR A 33 10.56 -5.00 9.26
CA TYR A 33 11.58 -3.97 9.42
C TYR A 33 10.99 -2.60 9.77
N LEU A 34 9.68 -2.53 10.00
CA LEU A 34 8.97 -1.27 10.22
C LEU A 34 8.59 -1.09 11.68
N THR A 35 8.68 0.16 12.12
CA THR A 35 8.14 0.57 13.41
C THR A 35 6.61 0.66 13.36
N LYS A 36 5.98 0.68 14.54
CA LYS A 36 4.53 0.85 14.65
C LYS A 36 4.03 2.12 13.95
N GLU A 37 4.76 3.23 14.09
CA GLU A 37 4.42 4.51 13.48
C GLU A 37 4.44 4.43 11.95
N GLU A 38 5.45 3.76 11.40
CA GLU A 38 5.57 3.55 9.95
C GLU A 38 4.46 2.65 9.41
N LEU A 39 4.07 1.60 10.15
CA LEU A 39 2.93 0.76 9.80
C LEU A 39 1.61 1.53 9.80
N VAL A 40 1.40 2.43 10.76
CA VAL A 40 0.21 3.31 10.79
C VAL A 40 0.18 4.22 9.57
N MET A 41 1.30 4.85 9.24
CA MET A 41 1.43 5.69 8.04
C MET A 41 1.13 4.93 6.74
N ILE A 42 1.63 3.70 6.60
CA ILE A 42 1.37 2.86 5.42
C ILE A 42 -0.11 2.50 5.34
N LYS A 43 -0.73 2.12 6.46
CA LYS A 43 -2.15 1.82 6.53
C LYS A 43 -3.00 3.01 6.07
N GLU A 44 -2.68 4.22 6.53
CA GLU A 44 -3.37 5.44 6.10
C GLU A 44 -3.24 5.68 4.60
N LYS A 45 -2.02 5.54 4.05
CA LYS A 45 -1.78 5.69 2.60
C LYS A 45 -2.57 4.68 1.77
N LEU A 46 -2.53 3.40 2.14
CA LEU A 46 -3.30 2.35 1.46
C LEU A 46 -4.81 2.61 1.56
N SER A 47 -5.28 3.07 2.72
CA SER A 47 -6.71 3.37 2.92
C SER A 47 -7.18 4.53 2.02
N ASN A 48 -6.32 5.52 1.80
CA ASN A 48 -6.62 6.64 0.90
C ASN A 48 -6.62 6.19 -0.57
N LEU A 49 -5.62 5.41 -1.00
CA LEU A 49 -5.57 4.84 -2.35
C LEU A 49 -6.82 4.01 -2.69
N LEU A 50 -7.32 3.22 -1.73
CA LEU A 50 -8.53 2.42 -1.93
C LEU A 50 -9.80 3.31 -1.99
N LYS A 51 -9.87 4.37 -1.19
CA LYS A 51 -11.00 5.32 -1.25
C LYS A 51 -11.06 6.06 -2.58
N GLU A 52 -9.92 6.43 -3.13
CA GLU A 52 -9.82 7.08 -4.44
C GLU A 52 -10.36 6.16 -5.55
N ARG A 53 -9.95 4.89 -5.56
CA ARG A 53 -10.48 3.91 -6.54
C ARG A 53 -11.99 3.68 -6.42
N VAL A 54 -12.52 3.58 -5.20
CA VAL A 54 -13.98 3.43 -4.99
C VAL A 54 -14.72 4.70 -5.41
N SER A 55 -14.10 5.87 -5.33
CA SER A 55 -14.73 7.12 -5.78
C SER A 55 -14.76 7.24 -7.30
N GLU A 56 -13.77 6.67 -8.01
CA GLU A 56 -13.73 6.64 -9.48
C GLU A 56 -14.77 5.67 -10.08
N GLU A 57 -15.00 4.50 -9.47
CA GLU A 57 -16.01 3.53 -9.93
C GLU A 57 -17.47 4.00 -9.76
N ASN A 58 -17.73 5.03 -8.95
CA ASN A 58 -19.09 5.56 -8.75
C ASN A 58 -19.49 6.66 -9.76
N TYR A 59 -18.62 6.98 -10.73
CA TYR A 59 -18.88 7.96 -11.80
C TYR A 59 -19.02 7.34 -13.21
N GLU A 60 -19.01 6.00 -13.33
CA GLU A 60 -19.35 5.27 -14.58
C GLU A 60 -20.78 4.71 -14.56
#